data_AF-A0A1I7TVS4-F1
#
_entry.id   AF-A0A1I7TVS4-F1
#
_cell.length_a   1.000
_cell.length_b   1.000
_cell.length_c   1.000
_cell.angle_alpha   90.00
_cell.angle_beta   90.00
_cell.angle_gamma   90.00
#
_symmetry.space_group_name_H-M   'P 1'
#
loop_
_entity.id
_entity.type
_entity.pdbx_description
1 polymer ?
#
loop_
_entity_poly.entity_id
_entity_poly.type
_entity_poly.pdbx_seq_one_letter_code
_entity_poly.pdbx_strand_id
1 'polypeptide(L)'
;MTTENVRTDSAPLTIAPVVSEPDDRVAYKITHPRTKNPGLLLDVNAIIKKSRAILETIAIFKIVWAVWRRFERYTMTAEIFGQRCLDEKIMLHSHEAAVRMDKYSIDYSEVSDHGFERFNNVFGGKMMQYYEIIVRPYLELRLSDTEITYILCQIIWNYAGRRLQGQTQAAADRFLDSISNDLHEYYEELGRGRGSEEEGGDSKNYASRLAKMMQIVNQMLNVQLELENTIQVAFLFDMFNIVFTEPEFFRN
;
A
#
# COMPACT_ATOMS: atom_id res chain seq x y z
N MET A 1 -21.38 40.17 7.96
CA MET A 1 -20.39 39.45 7.13
C MET A 1 -20.13 38.12 7.81
N THR A 2 -20.69 37.07 7.22
CA THR A 2 -20.75 35.70 7.73
C THR A 2 -19.45 34.95 7.45
N THR A 3 -18.88 34.36 8.49
CA THR A 3 -17.75 33.42 8.43
C THR A 3 -18.28 32.02 8.14
N GLU A 4 -18.03 31.50 6.94
CA GLU A 4 -18.32 30.10 6.60
C GLU A 4 -17.23 29.19 7.17
N ASN A 5 -17.63 28.34 8.12
CA ASN A 5 -16.87 27.20 8.61
C ASN A 5 -16.79 26.13 7.50
N VAL A 6 -15.58 25.86 7.00
CA VAL A 6 -15.33 24.71 6.12
C VAL A 6 -15.23 23.47 6.99
N ARG A 7 -16.32 22.71 7.04
CA ARG A 7 -16.45 21.39 7.67
C ARG A 7 -15.72 20.35 6.82
N THR A 8 -14.69 19.71 7.37
CA THR A 8 -14.07 18.50 6.82
C THR A 8 -14.96 17.30 7.17
N ASP A 9 -15.98 17.04 6.35
CA ASP A 9 -16.73 15.78 6.39
C ASP A 9 -15.87 14.68 5.74
N SER A 10 -15.31 13.78 6.54
CA SER A 10 -14.85 12.45 6.14
C SER A 10 -16.07 11.53 6.06
N ALA A 11 -16.74 11.49 4.91
CA ALA A 11 -17.81 10.55 4.67
C ALA A 11 -17.25 9.17 4.29
N PRO A 12 -17.79 8.05 4.80
CA PRO A 12 -17.33 6.70 4.46
C PRO A 12 -17.56 6.36 2.98
N LEU A 13 -16.68 5.54 2.41
CA LEU A 13 -16.76 5.05 1.04
C LEU A 13 -18.03 4.20 0.83
N THR A 14 -18.84 4.54 -0.18
CA THR A 14 -20.04 3.74 -0.52
C THR A 14 -19.64 2.51 -1.33
N ILE A 15 -19.95 1.31 -0.82
CA ILE A 15 -19.68 0.01 -1.46
C ILE A 15 -21.00 -0.61 -1.91
N ALA A 16 -21.14 -0.95 -3.19
CA ALA A 16 -22.28 -1.71 -3.72
C ALA A 16 -21.80 -2.96 -4.46
N PRO A 17 -22.19 -4.18 -4.03
CA PRO A 17 -21.90 -5.40 -4.77
C PRO A 17 -22.75 -5.47 -6.04
N VAL A 18 -22.11 -5.70 -7.19
CA VAL A 18 -22.81 -6.03 -8.44
C VAL A 18 -22.80 -7.55 -8.57
N VAL A 19 -23.99 -8.16 -8.65
CA VAL A 19 -24.13 -9.62 -8.81
C VAL A 19 -23.81 -10.00 -10.26
N SER A 20 -22.82 -10.88 -10.47
CA SER A 20 -22.55 -11.52 -11.77
C SER A 20 -22.15 -12.99 -11.61
N GLU A 21 -22.65 -13.82 -12.55
CA GLU A 21 -22.45 -15.26 -12.77
C GLU A 21 -20.96 -15.69 -12.93
N PRO A 22 -20.61 -17.01 -12.99
CA PRO A 22 -19.39 -17.59 -12.43
C PRO A 22 -18.15 -17.30 -13.28
N ASP A 23 -17.68 -16.07 -13.18
CA ASP A 23 -16.32 -15.67 -13.50
C ASP A 23 -15.61 -15.48 -12.15
N ASP A 24 -14.37 -15.94 -11.99
CA ASP A 24 -13.64 -15.85 -10.71
C ASP A 24 -13.31 -14.40 -10.28
N ARG A 25 -13.78 -13.43 -11.07
CA ARG A 25 -13.70 -11.98 -10.87
C ARG A 25 -14.80 -11.51 -9.94
N VAL A 26 -14.40 -10.78 -8.89
CA VAL A 26 -15.33 -10.07 -8.01
C VAL A 26 -15.43 -8.63 -8.49
N ALA A 27 -16.55 -8.28 -9.12
CA ALA A 27 -16.83 -6.89 -9.51
C ALA A 27 -17.25 -6.07 -8.29
N TYR A 28 -16.62 -4.90 -8.10
CA TYR A 28 -17.04 -3.92 -7.10
C TYR A 28 -16.74 -2.51 -7.64
N LYS A 29 -17.25 -1.46 -6.99
CA LYS A 29 -16.97 -0.09 -7.40
C LYS A 29 -16.64 0.77 -6.18
N ILE A 30 -15.43 1.33 -6.14
CA ILE A 30 -15.03 2.30 -5.11
C ILE A 30 -15.25 3.71 -5.65
N THR A 31 -16.16 4.46 -5.05
CA THR A 31 -16.41 5.86 -5.40
C THR A 31 -16.02 6.80 -4.26
N HIS A 32 -15.24 7.83 -4.57
CA HIS A 32 -14.93 8.90 -3.65
C HIS A 32 -16.23 9.60 -3.19
N PRO A 33 -16.46 9.84 -1.89
CA PRO A 33 -17.75 10.27 -1.35
C PRO A 33 -18.23 11.62 -1.92
N ARG A 34 -17.30 12.58 -2.06
CA ARG A 34 -17.59 13.92 -2.61
C ARG A 34 -17.60 14.02 -4.13
N THR A 35 -16.62 13.44 -4.82
CA THR A 35 -16.45 13.65 -6.27
C THR A 35 -17.16 12.59 -7.12
N LYS A 36 -17.58 11.46 -6.52
CA LYS A 36 -18.14 10.28 -7.21
C LYS A 36 -17.22 9.66 -8.27
N ASN A 37 -15.97 10.13 -8.35
CA ASN A 37 -14.91 9.55 -9.17
C ASN A 37 -14.34 8.28 -8.50
N PRO A 38 -13.61 7.42 -9.23
CA PRO A 38 -12.87 6.32 -8.63
C PRO A 38 -12.03 6.79 -7.44
N GLY A 39 -12.26 6.20 -6.27
CA GLY A 39 -11.50 6.55 -5.06
C GLY A 39 -10.05 6.10 -5.20
N LEU A 40 -9.11 7.05 -5.24
CA LEU A 40 -7.69 6.82 -5.00
C LEU A 40 -7.40 7.33 -3.59
N LEU A 41 -6.76 6.53 -2.73
CA LEU A 41 -6.44 6.94 -1.35
C LEU A 41 -5.44 8.12 -1.33
N LEU A 42 -4.62 8.28 -2.37
CA LEU A 42 -3.61 9.34 -2.50
C LEU A 42 -3.48 9.80 -3.96
N ASP A 43 -3.79 11.07 -4.24
CA ASP A 43 -3.69 11.66 -5.58
C ASP A 43 -2.23 11.95 -5.98
N VAL A 44 -1.65 11.06 -6.77
CA VAL A 44 -0.32 11.22 -7.37
C VAL A 44 -0.21 12.56 -8.14
N ASN A 45 -1.29 13.02 -8.77
CA ASN A 45 -1.27 14.29 -9.51
C ASN A 45 -1.14 15.48 -8.56
N ALA A 46 -1.68 15.42 -7.35
CA ALA A 46 -1.51 16.49 -6.36
C ALA A 46 -0.04 16.63 -5.91
N ILE A 47 0.70 15.52 -5.85
CA ILE A 47 2.14 15.48 -5.54
C ILE A 47 2.96 16.01 -6.74
N ILE A 48 2.65 15.54 -7.95
CA ILE A 48 3.33 15.97 -9.19
C ILE A 48 3.12 17.46 -9.46
N LYS A 49 1.90 17.98 -9.26
CA LYS A 49 1.52 19.36 -9.63
C LYS A 49 2.11 20.42 -8.69
N LYS A 50 2.59 20.04 -7.51
CA LYS A 50 3.20 20.95 -6.51
C LYS A 50 4.74 20.99 -6.54
N SER A 51 5.41 20.13 -7.30
CA SER A 51 6.89 20.03 -7.26
C SER A 51 7.58 20.80 -8.40
N ARG A 52 8.48 21.72 -8.02
CA ARG A 52 9.46 22.36 -8.94
C ARG A 52 10.69 21.46 -9.23
N ALA A 53 10.81 20.31 -8.57
CA ALA A 53 11.91 19.34 -8.68
C ALA A 53 11.39 18.01 -9.25
N ILE A 54 10.87 18.06 -10.49
CA ILE A 54 10.20 16.94 -11.16
C ILE A 54 11.12 15.71 -11.25
N LEU A 55 12.42 15.89 -11.49
CA LEU A 55 13.35 14.78 -11.65
C LEU A 55 13.63 14.01 -10.35
N GLU A 56 13.87 14.69 -9.23
CA GLU A 56 14.04 14.04 -7.93
C GLU A 56 12.75 13.35 -7.47
N THR A 57 11.61 13.98 -7.74
CA THR A 57 10.28 13.41 -7.45
C THR A 57 10.04 12.14 -8.26
N ILE A 58 10.42 12.13 -9.55
CA ILE A 58 10.34 10.95 -10.42
C ILE A 58 11.30 9.86 -9.96
N ALA A 59 12.52 10.19 -9.56
CA ALA A 59 13.50 9.19 -9.09
C ALA A 59 13.00 8.46 -7.82
N ILE A 60 12.47 9.22 -6.85
CA ILE A 60 11.87 8.62 -5.65
C ILE A 60 10.67 7.75 -6.06
N PHE A 61 9.78 8.26 -6.91
CA PHE A 61 8.60 7.52 -7.35
C PHE A 61 8.97 6.21 -8.06
N LYS A 62 9.95 6.24 -8.98
CA LYS A 62 10.48 5.05 -9.69
C LYS A 62 10.93 3.94 -8.75
N ILE A 63 11.43 4.31 -7.57
CA ILE A 63 11.90 3.37 -6.55
C ILE A 63 10.71 2.87 -5.71
N VAL A 64 9.88 3.77 -5.19
CA VAL A 64 8.90 3.41 -4.14
C VAL A 64 7.54 2.94 -4.65
N TRP A 65 7.20 3.17 -5.93
CA TRP A 65 5.84 2.95 -6.45
C TRP A 65 5.31 1.53 -6.20
N ALA A 66 6.16 0.51 -6.36
CA ALA A 66 5.72 -0.88 -6.29
C ALA A 66 5.42 -1.30 -4.85
N VAL A 67 6.29 -0.93 -3.90
CA VAL A 67 6.07 -1.22 -2.48
C VAL A 67 4.91 -0.40 -1.91
N TRP A 68 4.77 0.85 -2.34
CA TRP A 68 3.62 1.68 -2.01
C TRP A 68 2.32 1.06 -2.52
N ARG A 69 2.23 0.75 -3.82
CA ARG A 69 1.01 0.18 -4.41
C ARG A 69 0.61 -1.12 -3.72
N ARG A 70 1.57 -1.97 -3.36
CA ARG A 70 1.27 -3.20 -2.61
C ARG A 70 0.65 -2.87 -1.25
N PHE A 71 1.27 -1.98 -0.47
CA PHE A 71 0.71 -1.59 0.82
C PHE A 71 -0.72 -1.04 0.69
N GLU A 72 -0.92 -0.07 -0.22
CA GLU A 72 -2.22 0.58 -0.47
C GLU A 72 -3.31 -0.39 -0.93
N ARG A 73 -3.00 -1.33 -1.83
CA ARG A 73 -3.99 -2.31 -2.29
C ARG A 73 -4.42 -3.26 -1.19
N TYR A 74 -3.51 -3.70 -0.32
CA TYR A 74 -3.86 -4.62 0.76
C TYR A 74 -4.58 -3.93 1.92
N THR A 75 -4.26 -2.68 2.24
CA THR A 75 -5.05 -1.91 3.23
C THR A 75 -6.46 -1.64 2.72
N MET A 76 -6.63 -1.23 1.46
CA MET A 76 -7.97 -1.06 0.88
C MET A 76 -8.72 -2.39 0.74
N THR A 77 -8.02 -3.49 0.47
CA THR A 77 -8.63 -4.83 0.47
C THR A 77 -9.23 -5.14 1.85
N ALA A 78 -8.46 -4.89 2.92
CA ALA A 78 -8.92 -5.10 4.29
C ALA A 78 -10.09 -4.20 4.65
N GLU A 79 -10.04 -2.93 4.24
CA GLU A 79 -11.12 -1.95 4.47
C GLU A 79 -12.44 -2.36 3.80
N ILE A 80 -12.38 -2.77 2.52
CA ILE A 80 -13.57 -3.03 1.72
C ILE A 80 -14.21 -4.38 2.06
N PHE A 81 -13.38 -5.40 2.26
CA PHE A 81 -13.87 -6.78 2.40
C PHE A 81 -13.83 -7.29 3.84
N GLY A 82 -13.19 -6.57 4.77
CA GLY A 82 -13.04 -7.00 6.15
C GLY A 82 -12.45 -8.40 6.26
N GLN A 83 -12.97 -9.22 7.17
CA GLN A 83 -12.51 -10.60 7.38
C GLN A 83 -12.57 -11.48 6.12
N ARG A 84 -13.49 -11.18 5.17
CA ARG A 84 -13.65 -12.00 3.95
C ARG A 84 -12.41 -12.03 3.09
N CYS A 85 -11.56 -11.01 3.10
CA CYS A 85 -10.34 -11.06 2.31
C CYS A 85 -9.34 -12.10 2.81
N LEU A 86 -9.34 -12.44 4.11
CA LEU A 86 -8.54 -13.54 4.65
C LEU A 86 -9.17 -14.90 4.32
N ASP A 87 -10.49 -15.02 4.55
CA ASP A 87 -11.21 -16.30 4.41
C ASP A 87 -11.32 -16.75 2.95
N GLU A 88 -11.61 -15.81 2.04
CA GLU A 88 -11.82 -16.05 0.62
C GLU A 88 -10.60 -15.65 -0.24
N LYS A 89 -9.51 -15.17 0.38
CA LYS A 89 -8.29 -14.71 -0.30
C LYS A 89 -8.57 -13.70 -1.42
N ILE A 90 -9.45 -12.74 -1.15
CA ILE A 90 -9.82 -11.68 -2.08
C ILE A 90 -8.75 -10.59 -2.04
N MET A 91 -8.29 -10.11 -3.19
CA MET A 91 -7.38 -8.98 -3.32
C MET A 91 -7.93 -7.93 -4.29
N LEU A 92 -7.86 -6.68 -3.87
CA LEU A 92 -8.27 -5.51 -4.64
C LEU A 92 -7.25 -5.19 -5.75
N HIS A 93 -7.54 -5.57 -7.00
CA HIS A 93 -6.62 -5.36 -8.12
C HIS A 93 -6.67 -3.93 -8.69
N SER A 94 -7.88 -3.37 -8.84
CA SER A 94 -8.10 -2.01 -9.37
C SER A 94 -9.08 -1.21 -8.50
N HIS A 95 -9.80 -0.24 -9.07
CA HIS A 95 -10.92 0.44 -8.41
C HIS A 95 -12.27 -0.22 -8.76
N GLU A 96 -12.25 -1.19 -9.68
CA GLU A 96 -13.42 -1.84 -10.27
C GLU A 96 -13.40 -3.38 -10.18
N ALA A 97 -12.25 -3.98 -9.84
CA ALA A 97 -12.06 -5.42 -9.93
C ALA A 97 -11.23 -6.00 -8.79
N ALA A 98 -11.70 -7.13 -8.24
CA ALA A 98 -11.00 -7.94 -7.25
C ALA A 98 -10.81 -9.34 -7.78
N VAL A 99 -9.78 -9.99 -7.28
CA VAL A 99 -9.37 -11.33 -7.70
C VAL A 99 -9.28 -12.22 -6.47
N ARG A 100 -9.72 -13.47 -6.61
CA ARG A 100 -9.43 -14.53 -5.63
C ARG A 100 -8.03 -15.08 -5.90
N MET A 101 -7.11 -14.83 -4.97
CA MET A 101 -5.68 -15.13 -5.11
C MET A 101 -5.35 -16.62 -5.00
N ASP A 102 -6.30 -17.48 -4.69
CA ASP A 102 -6.15 -18.94 -4.75
C ASP A 102 -6.69 -19.57 -6.04
N LYS A 103 -7.43 -18.81 -6.85
CA LYS A 103 -8.03 -19.27 -8.11
C LYS A 103 -7.48 -18.55 -9.34
N TYR A 104 -6.61 -17.56 -9.16
CA TYR A 104 -6.04 -16.84 -10.29
C TYR A 104 -5.01 -17.70 -11.03
N SER A 105 -5.03 -17.59 -12.35
CA SER A 105 -3.94 -18.03 -13.23
C SER A 105 -3.48 -16.82 -14.03
N ILE A 106 -2.17 -16.69 -14.23
CA ILE A 106 -1.59 -15.66 -15.08
C ILE A 106 -1.01 -16.35 -16.28
N ASP A 107 -1.41 -15.89 -17.47
CA ASP A 107 -0.76 -16.29 -18.70
C ASP A 107 0.53 -15.49 -18.87
N TYR A 108 1.65 -16.20 -18.94
CA TYR A 108 2.97 -15.62 -19.12
C TYR A 108 3.52 -15.81 -20.53
N SER A 109 2.77 -16.41 -21.47
CA SER A 109 3.26 -16.75 -22.81
C SER A 109 3.83 -15.56 -23.58
N GLU A 110 3.27 -14.37 -23.37
CA GLU A 110 3.70 -13.13 -24.03
C GLU A 110 4.99 -12.54 -23.43
N VAL A 111 5.37 -12.96 -22.23
CA VAL A 111 6.52 -12.39 -21.50
C VAL A 111 7.61 -13.40 -21.17
N SER A 112 7.38 -14.70 -21.39
CA SER A 112 8.31 -15.77 -21.04
C SER A 112 8.03 -17.07 -21.81
N ASP A 113 9.07 -17.68 -22.39
CA ASP A 113 9.00 -19.01 -23.00
C ASP A 113 9.14 -20.16 -21.97
N HIS A 114 9.36 -19.84 -20.70
CA HIS A 114 9.69 -20.82 -19.67
C HIS A 114 8.47 -21.61 -19.14
N GLY A 115 7.26 -21.28 -19.59
CA GLY A 115 6.00 -21.91 -19.18
C GLY A 115 5.54 -21.48 -17.77
N PHE A 116 4.24 -21.64 -17.50
CA PHE A 116 3.60 -21.19 -16.26
C PHE A 116 4.27 -21.76 -15.00
N GLU A 117 4.55 -23.06 -14.95
CA GLU A 117 5.06 -23.70 -13.73
C GLU A 117 6.43 -23.18 -13.31
N ARG A 118 7.37 -23.03 -14.27
CA ARG A 118 8.72 -22.53 -13.96
C ARG A 118 8.68 -21.08 -13.49
N PHE A 119 7.84 -20.25 -14.11
CA PHE A 119 7.67 -18.86 -13.69
C PHE A 119 6.99 -18.76 -12.32
N ASN A 120 5.92 -19.51 -12.11
CA ASN A 120 5.17 -19.56 -10.85
C ASN A 120 6.01 -20.16 -9.70
N ASN A 121 6.99 -21.04 -9.97
CA ASN A 121 7.91 -21.51 -8.93
C ASN A 121 8.86 -20.41 -8.42
N VAL A 122 9.17 -19.40 -9.24
CA VAL A 122 10.06 -18.29 -8.86
C VAL A 122 9.30 -17.12 -8.25
N PHE A 123 8.10 -16.84 -8.76
CA PHE A 123 7.32 -15.65 -8.40
C PHE A 123 6.00 -15.94 -7.69
N GLY A 124 5.50 -17.17 -7.81
CA GLY A 124 4.19 -17.59 -7.30
C GLY A 124 4.12 -17.59 -5.78
N GLY A 125 2.91 -17.38 -5.27
CA GLY A 125 2.63 -17.39 -3.83
C GLY A 125 3.19 -16.19 -3.04
N LYS A 126 4.14 -15.43 -3.59
CA LYS A 126 4.75 -14.26 -2.91
C LYS A 126 3.75 -13.16 -2.60
N MET A 127 2.64 -13.08 -3.32
CA MET A 127 1.59 -12.12 -3.00
C MET A 127 0.78 -12.54 -1.76
N MET A 128 0.68 -13.85 -1.46
CA MET A 128 -0.12 -14.35 -0.34
C MET A 128 0.41 -13.92 1.03
N GLN A 129 1.71 -13.67 1.17
CA GLN A 129 2.27 -13.24 2.45
C GLN A 129 1.72 -11.89 2.92
N TYR A 130 1.26 -11.03 2.00
CA TYR A 130 0.74 -9.70 2.36
C TYR A 130 -0.58 -9.76 3.14
N TYR A 131 -1.31 -10.88 3.09
CA TYR A 131 -2.44 -11.10 3.99
C TYR A 131 -2.00 -11.16 5.46
N GLU A 132 -0.89 -11.82 5.73
CA GLU A 132 -0.34 -11.93 7.09
C GLU A 132 0.43 -10.66 7.49
N ILE A 133 1.15 -10.04 6.56
CA ILE A 133 1.96 -8.85 6.83
C ILE A 133 1.09 -7.60 7.03
N ILE A 134 0.00 -7.45 6.25
CA ILE A 134 -0.78 -6.21 6.20
C ILE A 134 -2.21 -6.44 6.68
N VAL A 135 -2.95 -7.33 6.02
CA VAL A 135 -4.40 -7.46 6.20
C VAL A 135 -4.75 -7.90 7.63
N ARG A 136 -4.10 -8.94 8.15
CA ARG A 136 -4.36 -9.43 9.50
C ARG A 136 -4.06 -8.35 10.56
N PRO A 137 -2.87 -7.71 10.59
CA PRO A 137 -2.61 -6.60 11.50
C PRO A 137 -3.58 -5.43 11.34
N TYR A 138 -3.98 -5.11 10.11
CA TYR A 138 -4.98 -4.07 9.84
C TYR A 138 -6.29 -4.34 10.57
N LEU A 139 -6.83 -5.54 10.42
CA LEU A 139 -8.11 -5.94 11.02
C LEU A 139 -8.02 -6.09 12.54
N GLU A 140 -6.92 -6.68 13.04
CA GLU A 140 -6.70 -6.90 14.48
C GLU A 140 -6.53 -5.58 15.24
N LEU A 141 -5.77 -4.63 14.67
CA LEU A 141 -5.53 -3.34 15.30
C LEU A 141 -6.62 -2.32 14.99
N ARG A 142 -7.45 -2.56 13.97
CA ARG A 142 -8.35 -1.55 13.40
C ARG A 142 -7.58 -0.27 13.10
N LEU A 143 -6.58 -0.39 12.23
CA LEU A 143 -5.67 0.72 11.92
C LEU A 143 -6.48 1.93 11.42
N SER A 144 -6.19 3.11 11.97
CA SER A 144 -6.79 4.36 11.50
C SER A 144 -6.07 4.90 10.27
N ASP A 145 -6.70 5.83 9.54
CA ASP A 145 -6.07 6.52 8.40
C ASP A 145 -4.73 7.18 8.78
N THR A 146 -4.64 7.73 9.99
CA THR A 146 -3.41 8.31 10.53
C THR A 146 -2.31 7.25 10.68
N GLU A 147 -2.63 6.08 11.23
CA GLU A 147 -1.68 4.99 11.41
C GLU A 147 -1.26 4.36 10.07
N ILE A 148 -2.21 4.16 9.16
CA ILE A 148 -1.94 3.68 7.80
C ILE A 148 -0.99 4.64 7.08
N THR A 149 -1.24 5.95 7.19
CA THR A 149 -0.38 6.99 6.62
C THR A 149 1.01 6.96 7.22
N TYR A 150 1.12 6.84 8.56
CA TYR A 150 2.40 6.70 9.24
C TYR A 150 3.18 5.48 8.73
N ILE A 151 2.56 4.30 8.68
CA ILE A 151 3.20 3.07 8.18
C ILE A 151 3.68 3.25 6.73
N LEU A 152 2.83 3.80 5.86
CA LEU A 152 3.18 4.02 4.47
C LEU A 152 4.38 4.97 4.33
N CYS A 153 4.37 6.08 5.07
CA CYS A 153 5.49 7.01 5.12
C CYS A 153 6.77 6.34 5.61
N GLN A 154 6.70 5.54 6.67
CA GLN A 154 7.82 4.76 7.19
C GLN A 154 8.40 3.83 6.09
N ILE A 155 7.56 3.10 5.36
CA ILE A 155 7.98 2.21 4.27
C ILE A 155 8.68 2.99 3.15
N ILE A 156 8.02 4.04 2.64
CA ILE A 156 8.50 4.83 1.49
C ILE A 156 9.86 5.46 1.80
N TRP A 157 9.98 6.16 2.93
CA TRP A 157 11.16 6.96 3.23
C TRP A 157 12.34 6.14 3.75
N ASN A 158 12.09 5.05 4.49
CA ASN A 158 13.17 4.10 4.81
C ASN A 158 13.75 3.48 3.52
N TYR A 159 12.87 3.11 2.58
CA TYR A 159 13.31 2.47 1.34
C TYR A 159 14.03 3.46 0.41
N ALA A 160 13.43 4.62 0.11
CA ALA A 160 14.03 5.65 -0.73
C ALA A 160 15.34 6.20 -0.15
N GLY A 161 15.38 6.48 1.17
CA GLY A 161 16.56 6.99 1.85
C GLY A 161 17.75 6.04 1.73
N ARG A 162 17.55 4.74 2.00
CA ARG A 162 18.61 3.73 1.85
C ARG A 162 19.08 3.58 0.40
N ARG A 163 18.17 3.75 -0.56
CA ARG A 163 18.45 3.49 -1.97
C ARG A 163 19.16 4.63 -2.68
N LEU A 164 18.76 5.87 -2.39
CA LEU A 164 19.31 7.08 -3.01
C LEU A 164 20.47 7.68 -2.21
N GLN A 165 20.56 7.36 -0.91
CA GLN A 165 21.63 7.81 0.00
C GLN A 165 21.78 9.34 0.03
N GLY A 166 22.88 9.84 0.60
CA GLY A 166 23.26 11.25 0.56
C GLY A 166 22.19 12.21 1.08
N GLN A 167 21.82 13.21 0.26
CA GLN A 167 20.84 14.22 0.64
C GLN A 167 19.43 13.64 0.83
N THR A 168 19.05 12.63 0.04
CA THR A 168 17.75 11.98 0.17
C THR A 168 17.64 11.21 1.47
N GLN A 169 18.72 10.52 1.89
CA GLN A 169 18.75 9.87 3.20
C GLN A 169 18.63 10.88 4.34
N ALA A 170 19.40 11.96 4.29
CA ALA A 170 19.34 13.00 5.32
C ALA A 170 17.98 13.72 5.39
N ALA A 171 17.25 13.81 4.27
CA ALA A 171 15.89 14.32 4.23
C ALA A 171 14.87 13.30 4.76
N ALA A 172 15.04 12.01 4.40
CA ALA A 172 14.22 10.92 4.90
C ALA A 172 14.31 10.81 6.42
N ASP A 173 15.50 10.82 7.00
CA ASP A 173 15.70 10.71 8.45
C ASP A 173 14.96 11.83 9.20
N ARG A 174 15.11 13.09 8.75
CA ARG A 174 14.39 14.24 9.34
C ARG A 174 12.87 14.11 9.22
N PHE A 175 12.39 13.61 8.09
CA PHE A 175 10.96 13.42 7.87
C PHE A 175 10.40 12.31 8.77
N LEU A 176 11.12 11.19 8.88
CA LEU A 176 10.74 10.06 9.73
C LEU A 176 10.73 10.42 11.22
N ASP A 177 11.66 11.27 11.67
CA ASP A 177 11.66 11.83 13.03
C ASP A 177 10.41 12.71 13.26
N SER A 178 10.08 13.58 12.31
CA SER A 178 8.90 14.46 12.39
C SER A 178 7.61 13.66 12.52
N ILE A 179 7.34 12.71 11.62
CA ILE A 179 6.10 11.93 11.64
C ILE A 179 5.99 11.02 12.88
N SER A 180 7.12 10.67 13.50
CA SER A 180 7.12 9.88 14.74
C SER A 180 6.71 10.74 15.94
N ASN A 181 7.11 12.02 15.96
CA ASN A 181 6.59 12.98 16.93
C ASN A 181 5.11 13.28 16.68
N ASP A 182 4.69 13.48 15.43
CA ASP A 182 3.30 13.74 15.07
C ASP A 182 2.39 12.57 15.49
N LEU A 183 2.84 11.33 15.27
CA LEU A 183 2.11 10.14 15.73
C LEU A 183 2.02 10.09 17.26
N HIS A 184 3.11 10.43 17.96
CA HIS A 184 3.10 10.46 19.42
C HIS A 184 2.09 11.48 19.95
N GLU A 185 2.08 12.69 19.38
CA GLU A 185 1.13 13.75 19.74
C GLU A 185 -0.32 13.32 19.49
N TYR A 186 -0.60 12.71 18.32
CA TYR A 186 -1.91 12.13 18.01
C TYR A 186 -2.42 11.18 19.11
N TYR A 187 -1.56 10.31 19.62
CA TYR A 187 -1.90 9.38 20.70
C TYR A 187 -2.08 10.07 22.06
N GLU A 188 -1.31 11.13 22.35
CA GLU A 188 -1.54 11.92 23.55
C GLU A 188 -2.89 12.66 23.51
N GLU A 189 -3.28 13.18 22.36
CA GLU A 189 -4.58 13.84 22.17
C GLU A 189 -5.76 12.89 22.33
N LEU A 190 -5.65 11.67 21.78
CA LEU A 190 -6.62 10.59 22.01
C LEU A 190 -6.78 10.27 23.50
N GLY A 191 -5.65 10.16 24.23
CA GLY A 191 -5.65 9.89 25.67
C GLY A 191 -6.27 11.00 26.52
N ARG A 192 -6.29 12.25 26.02
CA ARG A 192 -6.93 13.40 26.66
C ARG A 192 -8.46 13.47 26.46
N GLY A 193 -9.06 12.46 25.82
CA GLY A 193 -10.52 12.39 25.62
C GLY A 193 -11.04 13.32 24.52
N ARG A 194 -10.17 13.75 23.61
CA ARG A 194 -10.52 14.58 22.44
C ARG A 194 -10.84 13.76 21.19
N GLY A 195 -10.62 12.43 21.23
CA GLY A 195 -11.03 11.51 20.17
C GLY A 195 -12.52 11.20 20.26
N SER A 196 -13.20 11.11 19.11
CA SER A 196 -14.55 10.57 19.02
C SER A 196 -14.56 9.11 19.48
N GLU A 197 -15.63 8.67 20.16
CA GLU A 197 -15.84 7.26 20.54
C GLU A 197 -15.84 6.31 19.32
N GLU A 198 -15.99 6.85 18.10
CA GLU A 198 -15.97 6.15 16.82
C GLU A 198 -14.55 5.84 16.29
N GLU A 199 -13.51 6.56 16.73
CA GLU A 199 -12.11 6.35 16.31
C GLU A 199 -11.36 5.30 17.16
N GLY A 200 -12.09 4.29 17.65
CA GLY A 200 -11.63 2.89 17.81
C GLY A 200 -10.33 2.57 18.57
N GLY A 201 -9.69 3.51 19.24
CA GLY A 201 -8.39 3.32 19.87
C GLY A 201 -8.48 3.29 21.39
N ASP A 202 -8.34 2.11 21.99
CA ASP A 202 -7.93 2.02 23.39
C ASP A 202 -6.53 2.64 23.51
N SER A 203 -6.48 3.95 23.82
CA SER A 203 -5.27 4.77 23.99
C SER A 203 -4.24 4.14 24.94
N LYS A 204 -4.66 3.15 25.74
CA LYS A 204 -3.86 2.53 26.80
C LYS A 204 -2.68 1.69 26.34
N ASN A 205 -2.47 1.47 25.03
CA ASN A 205 -1.33 0.65 24.59
C ASN A 205 -0.62 1.14 23.30
N TYR A 206 -0.41 2.46 23.19
CA TYR A 206 0.37 3.09 22.10
C TYR A 206 1.67 2.33 21.77
N ALA A 207 2.46 1.98 22.79
CA ALA A 207 3.74 1.30 22.58
C ALA A 207 3.58 -0.06 21.87
N SER A 208 2.59 -0.88 22.27
CA SER A 208 2.32 -2.16 21.60
C SER A 208 1.82 -1.97 20.16
N ARG A 209 0.97 -0.96 19.93
CA ARG A 209 0.44 -0.64 18.60
C ARG A 209 1.57 -0.19 17.68
N LEU A 210 2.42 0.74 18.15
CA LEU A 210 3.60 1.19 17.43
C LEU A 210 4.54 0.01 17.10
N ALA A 211 4.79 -0.88 18.05
CA ALA A 211 5.61 -2.06 17.80
C ALA A 211 5.05 -2.94 16.66
N LYS A 212 3.71 -3.14 16.62
CA LYS A 212 3.06 -3.87 15.53
C LYS A 212 3.11 -3.11 14.21
N MET A 213 2.89 -1.79 14.20
CA MET A 213 3.04 -0.96 13.00
C MET A 213 4.47 -1.06 12.43
N MET A 214 5.48 -0.96 13.28
CA MET A 214 6.88 -1.11 12.86
C MET A 214 7.21 -2.54 12.42
N GLN A 215 6.53 -3.55 12.96
CA GLN A 215 6.64 -4.92 12.46
C GLN A 215 6.14 -5.02 11.00
N ILE A 216 5.03 -4.36 10.64
CA ILE A 216 4.53 -4.28 9.26
C ILE A 216 5.58 -3.61 8.37
N VAL A 217 6.11 -2.46 8.79
CA VAL A 217 7.15 -1.71 8.04
C VAL A 217 8.35 -2.61 7.74
N ASN A 218 8.90 -3.26 8.76
CA ASN A 218 10.10 -4.09 8.60
C ASN A 218 9.86 -5.30 7.69
N GLN A 219 8.72 -5.99 7.83
CA GLN A 219 8.38 -7.12 6.97
C GLN A 219 8.18 -6.69 5.52
N MET A 220 7.52 -5.55 5.28
CA MET A 220 7.36 -4.97 3.95
C MET A 220 8.69 -4.64 3.28
N LEU A 221 9.62 -4.03 4.01
CA LEU A 221 10.96 -3.70 3.51
C LEU A 221 11.77 -4.97 3.20
N ASN A 222 11.71 -5.98 4.05
CA ASN A 222 12.40 -7.25 3.81
C ASN A 222 11.88 -7.96 2.55
N VAL A 223 10.56 -8.07 2.41
CA VAL A 223 9.94 -8.66 1.22
C VAL A 223 10.31 -7.87 -0.04
N GLN A 224 10.36 -6.54 0.04
CA GLN A 224 10.78 -5.71 -1.08
C GLN A 224 12.21 -6.03 -1.55
N LEU A 225 13.15 -6.17 -0.62
CA LEU A 225 14.53 -6.54 -0.92
C LEU A 225 14.64 -7.97 -1.51
N GLU A 226 13.87 -8.92 -0.99
CA GLU A 226 13.82 -10.28 -1.54
C GLU A 226 13.24 -10.31 -2.96
N LEU A 227 12.23 -9.48 -3.24
CA LEU A 227 11.63 -9.35 -4.56
C LEU A 227 12.63 -8.81 -5.57
N GLU A 228 13.44 -7.82 -5.18
CA GLU A 228 14.51 -7.28 -6.03
C GLU A 228 15.55 -8.34 -6.37
N ASN A 229 16.02 -9.08 -5.36
CA ASN A 229 16.96 -10.18 -5.59
C ASN A 229 16.36 -11.22 -6.55
N THR A 230 15.07 -11.55 -6.38
CA THR A 230 14.37 -12.46 -7.28
C THR A 230 14.33 -11.92 -8.71
N ILE A 231 13.98 -10.65 -8.89
CA ILE A 231 13.89 -10.01 -10.19
C ILE A 231 15.27 -9.95 -10.87
N GLN A 232 16.33 -9.63 -10.12
CA GLN A 232 17.71 -9.64 -10.64
C GLN A 232 18.14 -11.03 -11.11
N VAL A 233 17.83 -12.07 -10.32
CA VAL A 233 18.09 -13.47 -10.71
C VAL A 233 17.29 -13.84 -11.96
N ALA A 234 16.03 -13.44 -12.04
CA ALA A 234 15.21 -13.70 -13.21
C ALA A 234 15.75 -13.01 -14.48
N PHE A 235 16.31 -11.81 -14.35
CA PHE A 235 17.02 -11.15 -15.45
C PHE A 235 18.32 -11.87 -15.82
N LEU A 236 19.08 -12.37 -14.83
CA LEU A 236 20.33 -13.10 -15.09
C LEU A 236 20.11 -14.40 -15.88
N PHE A 237 18.97 -15.05 -15.68
CA PHE A 237 18.62 -16.31 -16.33
C PHE A 237 17.70 -16.14 -17.54
N ASP A 238 17.57 -14.92 -18.07
CA ASP A 238 16.73 -14.59 -19.23
C ASP A 238 15.30 -15.18 -19.10
N MET A 239 14.69 -15.00 -17.93
CA MET A 239 13.33 -15.49 -17.66
C MET A 239 12.26 -14.67 -18.41
N PHE A 240 12.59 -13.47 -18.87
CA PHE A 240 11.69 -12.56 -19.57
C PHE A 240 12.12 -12.36 -21.01
N ASN A 241 11.18 -12.50 -21.95
CA ASN A 241 11.38 -12.27 -23.39
C ASN A 241 10.97 -10.86 -23.83
N ILE A 242 10.94 -9.92 -22.88
CA ILE A 242 10.50 -8.55 -23.11
C ILE A 242 11.61 -7.56 -22.78
N VAL A 243 11.66 -6.48 -23.57
CA VAL A 243 12.51 -5.33 -23.29
C VAL A 243 11.68 -4.32 -22.50
N PHE A 244 12.09 -4.04 -21.27
CA PHE A 244 11.45 -3.02 -20.44
C PHE A 244 11.85 -1.63 -20.95
N THR A 245 10.87 -0.80 -21.29
CA THR A 245 11.10 0.58 -21.77
C THR A 245 11.82 1.44 -20.74
N GLU A 246 11.51 1.23 -19.47
CA GLU A 246 12.13 1.90 -18.33
C GLU A 246 12.64 0.83 -17.36
N PRO A 247 13.81 0.25 -17.62
CA PRO A 247 14.36 -0.83 -16.81
C PRO A 247 14.50 -0.42 -15.35
N GLU A 248 14.74 0.86 -15.05
CA GLU A 248 14.89 1.41 -13.69
C GLU A 248 13.68 1.17 -12.78
N PHE A 249 12.47 0.93 -13.32
CA PHE A 249 11.33 0.51 -12.50
C PHE A 249 11.46 -0.93 -11.97
N PHE A 250 12.38 -1.71 -12.53
CA PHE A 250 12.58 -3.14 -12.29
C PHE A 250 14.05 -3.54 -12.03
N ARG A 251 15.00 -2.68 -12.39
CA ARG A 251 16.45 -2.80 -12.21
C ARG A 251 16.89 -1.73 -11.26
N ASN A 252 17.52 -2.18 -10.20
CA ASN A 252 18.21 -1.37 -9.24
C ASN A 252 19.68 -1.21 -9.65
#